data_AF-A0A7C9F057-F1
#
_entry.id   AF-A0A7C9F057-F1
#
_cell.length_a   1.000
_cell.length_b   1.000
_cell.length_c   1.000
_cell.angle_alpha   90.00
_cell.angle_beta   90.00
_cell.angle_gamma   90.00
#
_symmetry.space_group_name_H-M   'P 1'
#
loop_
_entity.id
_entity.type
_entity.pdbx_description
1 polymer ?
#
loop_
_entity_poly.entity_id
_entity_poly.type
_entity_poly.pdbx_seq_one_letter_code
_entity_poly.pdbx_strand_id
1 'polypeptide(L)'
;QLDEILGPAECTIVDSLSNESVDSYVLSESSLFVYPYKIIIKTCGTTKLLLAIPPILRLAASLSIKVKNVHYSRGSFIFPGAQSFPHRNFSEEVAVLDEYFGKLGGGSKAFVMGSPRKPQKWHVYSATAETTTTHDADSIYTLEMCMTGQIGRAH
;
A
#
# COMPACT_ATOMS: atom_id res chain seq x y z
N GLN A 1 -5.69 -16.06 9.51
CA GLN A 1 -5.06 -14.74 9.79
C GLN A 1 -4.71 -13.99 8.51
N LEU A 2 -3.77 -14.44 7.66
CA LEU A 2 -3.47 -13.72 6.40
C LEU A 2 -4.65 -13.72 5.42
N ASP A 3 -5.40 -14.82 5.32
CA ASP A 3 -6.61 -14.86 4.48
C ASP A 3 -7.70 -13.88 4.97
N GLU A 4 -7.75 -13.58 6.27
CA GLU A 4 -8.68 -12.58 6.82
C GLU A 4 -8.26 -11.16 6.47
N ILE A 5 -6.95 -10.92 6.26
CA ILE A 5 -6.42 -9.65 5.76
C ILE A 5 -6.73 -9.49 4.27
N LEU A 6 -6.56 -10.55 3.50
CA LEU A 6 -6.65 -10.53 2.04
C LEU A 6 -8.09 -10.66 1.52
N GLY A 7 -8.97 -11.34 2.26
CA GLY A 7 -10.36 -11.58 1.87
C GLY A 7 -11.14 -10.28 1.55
N PRO A 8 -11.12 -9.25 2.41
CA PRO A 8 -11.77 -7.97 2.11
C PRO A 8 -11.20 -7.23 0.90
N ALA A 9 -9.93 -7.48 0.56
CA ALA A 9 -9.29 -6.98 -0.65
C ALA A 9 -9.48 -7.92 -1.85
N GLU A 10 -10.33 -8.96 -1.74
CA GLU A 10 -10.62 -9.91 -2.83
C GLU A 10 -9.33 -10.58 -3.37
N CYS A 11 -8.33 -10.76 -2.49
CA CYS A 11 -7.05 -11.37 -2.81
C CYS A 11 -6.96 -12.80 -2.25
N THR A 12 -6.26 -13.67 -2.96
CA THR A 12 -5.96 -15.05 -2.50
C THR A 12 -4.47 -15.33 -2.66
N ILE A 13 -3.90 -16.09 -1.72
CA ILE A 13 -2.52 -16.57 -1.78
C ILE A 13 -2.46 -17.74 -2.75
N VAL A 14 -1.55 -17.68 -3.72
CA VAL A 14 -1.30 -18.77 -4.68
C VAL A 14 0.00 -19.51 -4.41
N ASP A 15 0.99 -18.83 -3.82
CA ASP A 15 2.27 -19.43 -3.46
C ASP A 15 2.95 -18.65 -2.32
N SER A 16 3.91 -19.27 -1.65
CA SER A 16 4.63 -18.69 -0.52
C SER A 16 6.10 -19.11 -0.47
N LEU A 17 6.97 -18.17 -0.08
CA LEU A 17 8.38 -18.39 0.19
C LEU A 17 8.81 -17.60 1.43
N SER A 18 9.49 -18.27 2.36
CA SER A 18 9.91 -17.68 3.64
C SER A 18 11.40 -17.82 3.87
N ASN A 19 11.97 -16.85 4.58
CA ASN A 19 13.32 -16.93 5.16
C ASN A 19 13.34 -16.29 6.56
N GLU A 20 14.52 -16.17 7.17
CA GLU A 20 14.67 -15.62 8.54
C GLU A 20 14.20 -14.16 8.70
N SER A 21 14.07 -13.42 7.61
CA SER A 21 13.78 -11.97 7.62
C SER A 21 12.39 -11.62 7.07
N VAL A 22 11.85 -12.41 6.14
CA VAL A 22 10.61 -12.07 5.43
C VAL A 22 9.84 -13.31 4.98
N ASP A 23 8.52 -13.24 5.15
CA ASP A 23 7.58 -14.12 4.47
C ASP A 23 7.04 -13.40 3.22
N SER A 24 7.19 -14.05 2.07
CA SER A 24 6.78 -13.52 0.76
C SER A 24 5.68 -14.38 0.18
N TYR A 25 4.62 -13.75 -0.32
CA TYR A 25 3.45 -14.44 -0.85
C TYR A 25 3.14 -13.91 -2.25
N VAL A 26 2.97 -14.83 -3.18
CA VAL A 26 2.37 -14.53 -4.48
C VAL A 26 0.86 -14.55 -4.31
N LEU A 27 0.20 -13.48 -4.76
CA LEU A 27 -1.25 -13.38 -4.80
C LEU A 27 -1.72 -13.58 -6.24
N SER A 28 -2.99 -13.92 -6.45
CA SER A 28 -3.57 -14.26 -7.75
C SER A 28 -3.26 -13.30 -8.90
N GLU A 29 -2.94 -12.02 -8.64
CA GLU A 29 -2.29 -11.11 -9.60
C GLU A 29 -1.34 -10.11 -8.89
N SER A 30 -0.81 -10.44 -7.72
CA SER A 30 -0.14 -9.44 -6.88
C SER A 30 0.84 -10.02 -5.86
N SER A 31 1.28 -9.25 -4.87
CA SER A 31 2.30 -9.70 -3.89
C SER A 31 2.07 -9.14 -2.49
N LEU A 32 2.36 -9.96 -1.48
CA LEU A 32 2.39 -9.60 -0.07
C LEU A 32 3.75 -9.94 0.53
N PHE A 33 4.33 -9.02 1.31
CA PHE A 33 5.56 -9.24 2.07
C PHE A 33 5.32 -8.91 3.54
N VAL A 34 5.68 -9.83 4.44
CA VAL A 34 5.53 -9.70 5.88
C VAL A 34 6.90 -9.79 6.55
N TYR A 35 7.30 -8.71 7.19
CA TYR A 35 8.47 -8.60 8.06
C TYR A 35 8.00 -8.51 9.52
N PRO A 36 8.89 -8.66 10.52
CA PRO A 36 8.50 -8.60 11.94
C PRO A 36 7.67 -7.37 12.32
N TYR A 37 7.95 -6.20 11.73
CA TYR A 37 7.25 -4.93 12.04
C TYR A 37 6.82 -4.15 10.79
N LYS A 38 6.76 -4.79 9.62
CA LYS A 38 6.39 -4.14 8.36
C LYS A 38 5.59 -5.10 7.49
N ILE A 39 4.46 -4.63 6.95
CA ILE A 39 3.70 -5.33 5.93
C ILE A 39 3.70 -4.49 4.66
N ILE A 40 3.90 -5.12 3.51
CA ILE A 40 3.79 -4.50 2.18
C ILE A 40 2.79 -5.31 1.38
N ILE A 41 1.73 -4.66 0.92
CA ILE A 41 0.73 -5.27 0.03
C ILE A 41 0.69 -4.43 -1.23
N LYS A 42 0.98 -5.06 -2.36
CA LYS A 42 0.80 -4.46 -3.69
C LYS A 42 -0.29 -5.26 -4.38
N THR A 43 -1.26 -4.58 -4.97
CA THR A 43 -2.37 -5.19 -5.71
C THR A 43 -2.54 -4.57 -7.08
N CYS A 44 -3.35 -5.19 -7.94
CA CYS A 44 -3.76 -4.63 -9.22
C CYS A 44 -5.26 -4.87 -9.48
N GLY A 45 -5.71 -4.50 -10.68
CA GLY A 45 -7.10 -4.67 -11.10
C GLY A 45 -8.06 -3.75 -10.35
N THR A 46 -9.18 -4.31 -9.90
CA THR A 46 -10.26 -3.62 -9.15
C THR A 46 -10.25 -3.98 -7.66
N THR A 47 -9.15 -4.54 -7.18
CA THR A 47 -8.93 -4.92 -5.79
C THR A 47 -9.20 -3.75 -4.84
N LYS A 48 -10.00 -3.99 -3.79
CA LYS A 48 -10.33 -2.99 -2.77
C LYS A 48 -9.32 -2.96 -1.64
N LEU A 49 -8.06 -2.66 -1.96
CA LEU A 49 -6.91 -2.78 -1.04
C LEU A 49 -7.13 -2.09 0.32
N LEU A 50 -7.74 -0.90 0.37
CA LEU A 50 -7.93 -0.19 1.65
C LEU A 50 -8.89 -0.93 2.61
N LEU A 51 -9.71 -1.86 2.11
CA LEU A 51 -10.55 -2.71 2.97
C LEU A 51 -9.76 -3.75 3.77
N ALA A 52 -8.48 -3.96 3.44
CA ALA A 52 -7.57 -4.77 4.25
C ALA A 52 -7.06 -4.01 5.51
N ILE A 53 -7.26 -2.70 5.62
CA ILE A 53 -6.76 -1.92 6.77
C ILE A 53 -7.35 -2.41 8.11
N PRO A 54 -8.68 -2.55 8.28
CA PRO A 54 -9.24 -3.02 9.55
C PRO A 54 -8.70 -4.37 10.05
N PRO A 55 -8.62 -5.45 9.23
CA PRO A 55 -8.05 -6.71 9.72
C PRO A 55 -6.55 -6.60 10.00
N ILE A 56 -5.78 -5.81 9.24
CA ILE A 56 -4.36 -5.56 9.54
C ILE A 56 -4.20 -4.92 10.92
N LEU A 57 -4.98 -3.86 11.21
CA LEU A 57 -4.91 -3.16 12.49
C LEU A 57 -5.36 -4.03 13.65
N ARG A 58 -6.37 -4.88 13.45
CA ARG A 58 -6.82 -5.85 14.45
C ARG A 58 -5.72 -6.86 14.77
N LEU A 59 -5.04 -7.38 13.75
CA LEU A 59 -3.93 -8.32 13.94
C LEU A 59 -2.77 -7.63 14.67
N ALA A 60 -2.37 -6.43 14.23
CA ALA A 60 -1.33 -5.64 14.89
C ALA A 60 -1.65 -5.40 16.37
N ALA A 61 -2.91 -5.01 16.69
CA ALA A 61 -3.36 -4.81 18.05
C ALA A 61 -3.28 -6.10 18.90
N SER A 62 -3.64 -7.25 18.34
CA SER A 62 -3.52 -8.55 19.03
C SER A 62 -2.07 -8.93 19.36
N LEU A 63 -1.11 -8.39 18.61
CA LEU A 63 0.32 -8.56 18.80
C LEU A 63 0.95 -7.42 19.62
N SER A 64 0.15 -6.48 20.13
CA SER A 64 0.62 -5.25 20.81
C SER A 64 1.53 -4.36 19.94
N ILE A 65 1.40 -4.45 18.62
CA ILE A 65 2.13 -3.62 17.66
C ILE A 65 1.35 -2.34 17.39
N LYS A 66 2.03 -1.19 17.49
CA LYS A 66 1.47 0.13 17.14
C LYS A 66 1.96 0.56 15.76
N VAL A 67 1.08 1.22 15.01
CA VAL A 67 1.43 1.79 13.70
C VAL A 67 2.43 2.93 13.89
N LYS A 68 3.61 2.79 13.29
CA LYS A 68 4.66 3.83 13.29
C LYS A 68 4.58 4.72 12.05
N ASN A 69 4.52 4.10 10.87
CA ASN A 69 4.52 4.76 9.57
C ASN A 69 3.55 4.07 8.63
N VAL A 70 2.84 4.86 7.81
CA VAL A 70 1.96 4.40 6.74
C VAL A 70 2.36 5.10 5.45
N HIS A 71 2.47 4.32 4.38
CA HIS A 71 2.65 4.83 3.03
C HIS A 71 1.66 4.13 2.11
N TYR A 72 0.85 4.91 1.40
CA TYR A 72 -0.02 4.43 0.34
C TYR A 72 0.31 5.21 -0.92
N SER A 73 0.59 4.48 -2.00
CA SER A 73 0.88 5.10 -3.29
C SER A 73 0.21 4.33 -4.42
N ARG A 74 -0.14 5.04 -5.49
CA ARG A 74 -0.54 4.42 -6.75
C ARG A 74 -0.34 5.34 -7.94
N GLY A 75 -0.15 4.72 -9.10
CA GLY A 75 -0.25 5.42 -10.38
C GLY A 75 -1.67 5.90 -10.68
N SER A 76 -1.81 6.75 -11.69
CA SER A 76 -3.10 6.99 -12.34
C SER A 76 -3.65 5.67 -12.90
N PHE A 77 -4.92 5.38 -12.63
CA PHE A 77 -5.58 4.23 -13.24
C PHE A 77 -5.73 4.44 -14.75
N ILE A 78 -5.57 3.36 -15.52
CA ILE A 78 -5.87 3.37 -16.96
C ILE A 78 -7.39 3.50 -17.17
N PHE A 79 -8.18 2.82 -16.32
CA PHE A 79 -9.65 2.83 -16.35
C PHE A 79 -10.21 3.22 -14.97
N PRO A 80 -10.16 4.52 -14.59
CA PRO A 80 -10.62 4.96 -13.27
C PRO A 80 -12.10 4.66 -13.02
N GLY A 81 -12.95 4.68 -14.06
CA GLY A 81 -14.38 4.37 -13.95
C GLY A 81 -14.71 2.92 -13.58
N ALA A 82 -13.74 2.00 -13.66
CA ALA A 82 -13.90 0.60 -13.24
C ALA A 82 -13.66 0.40 -11.74
N GLN A 83 -13.08 1.38 -11.05
CA GLN A 83 -12.79 1.28 -9.63
C GLN A 83 -14.07 1.50 -8.80
N SER A 84 -14.26 0.68 -7.77
CA SER A 84 -15.33 0.85 -6.78
C SER A 84 -14.84 1.60 -5.56
N PHE A 85 -15.76 2.02 -4.68
CA PHE A 85 -15.37 2.50 -3.34
C PHE A 85 -14.47 1.46 -2.64
N PRO A 86 -13.38 1.88 -1.95
CA PRO A 86 -12.95 3.26 -1.68
C PRO A 86 -11.93 3.86 -2.69
N HIS A 87 -11.83 3.30 -3.90
CA HIS A 87 -10.77 3.60 -4.87
C HIS A 87 -11.23 4.42 -6.09
N ARG A 88 -12.39 5.06 -6.03
CA ARG A 88 -12.94 5.80 -7.19
C ARG A 88 -12.13 7.04 -7.55
N ASN A 89 -11.51 7.68 -6.56
CA ASN A 89 -10.68 8.86 -6.73
C ASN A 89 -9.76 9.04 -5.52
N PHE A 90 -8.71 9.86 -5.67
CA PHE A 90 -7.70 10.01 -4.62
C PHE A 90 -8.21 10.71 -3.36
N SER A 91 -9.11 11.68 -3.47
CA SER A 91 -9.69 12.32 -2.28
C SER A 91 -10.50 11.36 -1.41
N GLU A 92 -11.20 10.40 -2.02
CA GLU A 92 -11.91 9.33 -1.32
C GLU A 92 -10.94 8.41 -0.59
N GLU A 93 -9.86 7.99 -1.26
CA GLU A 93 -8.82 7.17 -0.65
C GLU A 93 -8.16 7.87 0.55
N VAL A 94 -7.86 9.16 0.41
CA VAL A 94 -7.29 9.98 1.49
C VAL A 94 -8.26 10.09 2.67
N ALA A 95 -9.54 10.34 2.43
CA ALA A 95 -10.53 10.43 3.49
C ALA A 95 -10.61 9.12 4.29
N VAL A 96 -10.64 7.97 3.62
CA VAL A 96 -10.62 6.65 4.28
C VAL A 96 -9.32 6.45 5.06
N LEU A 97 -8.17 6.81 4.49
CA LEU A 97 -6.88 6.67 5.18
C LEU A 97 -6.77 7.57 6.42
N ASP A 98 -7.31 8.78 6.36
CA ASP A 98 -7.31 9.73 7.48
C ASP A 98 -8.19 9.27 8.65
N GLU A 99 -9.28 8.52 8.38
CA GLU A 99 -10.09 7.90 9.45
C GLU A 99 -9.25 6.98 10.35
N TYR A 100 -8.26 6.28 9.79
CA TYR A 100 -7.37 5.39 10.54
C TYR A 100 -6.10 6.06 11.03
N PHE A 101 -5.49 6.93 10.22
CA PHE A 101 -4.10 7.36 10.41
C PHE A 101 -3.92 8.88 10.52
N GLY A 102 -4.95 9.68 10.24
CA GLY A 102 -4.85 11.14 10.23
C GLY A 102 -4.53 11.76 11.59
N LYS A 103 -4.78 11.02 12.68
CA LYS A 103 -4.50 11.42 14.07
C LYS A 103 -3.18 10.87 14.64
N LEU A 104 -2.35 10.23 13.82
CA LEU A 104 -1.00 9.87 14.26
C LEU A 104 -0.19 11.14 14.58
N GLY A 105 0.77 11.04 15.50
CA GLY A 105 1.44 12.21 16.10
C GLY A 105 2.06 13.21 15.12
N GLY A 106 2.63 12.73 14.00
CA GLY A 106 3.18 13.58 12.94
C GLY A 106 2.18 13.98 11.84
N GLY A 107 0.92 13.56 11.97
CA GLY A 107 -0.17 13.80 11.04
C GLY A 107 -0.04 13.04 9.73
N SER A 108 -0.91 13.37 8.78
CA SER A 108 -0.92 12.84 7.42
C SER A 108 -0.56 13.92 6.39
N LYS A 109 -0.05 13.47 5.24
CA LYS A 109 0.21 14.28 4.05
C LYS A 109 -0.23 13.50 2.83
N ALA A 110 -0.97 14.16 1.95
CA ALA A 110 -1.34 13.62 0.66
C ALA A 110 -0.99 14.61 -0.46
N PHE A 111 -0.41 14.10 -1.55
CA PHE A 111 -0.04 14.90 -2.71
C PHE A 111 -0.01 14.06 -3.98
N VAL A 112 -0.10 14.73 -5.13
CA VAL A 112 -0.06 14.11 -6.45
C VAL A 112 1.17 14.61 -7.19
N MET A 113 2.11 13.72 -7.46
CA MET A 113 3.33 14.00 -8.20
C MET A 113 3.14 13.78 -9.71
N GLY A 114 3.90 14.54 -10.50
CA GLY A 114 3.96 14.41 -11.95
C GLY A 114 3.55 15.68 -12.68
N SER A 115 4.03 15.84 -13.92
CA SER A 115 3.81 17.04 -14.73
C SER A 115 2.31 17.31 -14.97
N PRO A 116 1.80 18.54 -14.82
CA PRO A 116 0.44 18.91 -15.21
C PRO A 116 0.07 18.56 -16.65
N ARG A 117 1.07 18.42 -17.54
CA ARG A 117 0.89 18.15 -18.97
C ARG A 117 0.80 16.65 -19.30
N LYS A 118 1.12 15.76 -18.35
CA LYS A 118 1.08 14.31 -18.57
C LYS A 118 -0.08 13.69 -17.79
N PRO A 119 -0.82 12.74 -18.38
CA PRO A 119 -1.91 12.05 -17.69
C PRO A 119 -1.40 11.13 -16.58
N GLN A 120 -0.16 10.66 -16.70
CA GLN A 120 0.47 9.81 -15.70
C GLN A 120 0.92 10.63 -14.50
N LYS A 121 0.31 10.31 -13.36
CA LYS A 121 0.55 10.91 -12.06
C LYS A 121 0.82 9.83 -11.03
N TRP A 122 1.49 10.20 -9.97
CA TRP A 122 1.71 9.34 -8.82
C TRP A 122 1.01 9.95 -7.61
N HIS A 123 0.02 9.27 -7.08
CA HIS A 123 -0.75 9.69 -5.92
C HIS A 123 -0.08 9.11 -4.69
N VAL A 124 0.21 9.95 -3.69
CA VAL A 124 0.94 9.54 -2.48
C VAL A 124 0.22 10.05 -1.26
N TYR A 125 -0.08 9.15 -0.34
CA TYR A 125 -0.48 9.42 1.02
C TYR A 125 0.57 8.87 1.97
N SER A 126 0.89 9.63 3.01
CA SER A 126 1.80 9.21 4.08
C SER A 126 1.30 9.71 5.42
N ALA A 127 1.47 8.91 6.47
CA ALA A 127 1.20 9.32 7.85
C ALA A 127 2.24 8.71 8.78
N THR A 128 2.58 9.41 9.85
CA THR A 128 3.61 8.98 10.80
C THR A 128 3.24 9.31 12.23
N ALA A 129 3.61 8.43 13.17
CA ALA A 129 3.46 8.65 14.60
C ALA A 129 4.54 9.60 15.17
N GLU A 130 5.66 9.76 14.46
CA GLU A 130 6.80 10.55 14.95
C GLU A 130 6.69 12.02 14.56
N THR A 131 6.88 12.92 15.53
CA THR A 131 6.92 14.38 15.30
C THR A 131 8.32 14.89 14.98
N THR A 132 9.35 14.08 15.26
CA THR A 132 10.76 14.41 15.05
C THR A 132 11.43 13.33 14.22
N THR A 133 12.10 13.73 13.14
CA THR A 133 13.00 12.88 12.37
C THR A 133 14.19 12.48 13.24
N THR A 134 14.09 11.36 13.96
CA THR A 134 15.29 10.67 14.42
C THR A 134 15.97 10.11 13.18
N HIS A 135 17.20 10.54 12.91
CA HIS A 135 18.04 9.92 11.89
C HIS A 135 18.33 8.48 12.32
N ASP A 136 17.46 7.55 11.93
CA ASP A 136 17.76 6.12 12.05
C ASP A 136 18.94 5.80 11.12
N ALA A 137 19.91 5.05 11.65
CA ALA A 137 21.11 4.63 10.95
C ALA A 137 20.80 3.72 9.73
N ASP A 138 19.59 3.17 9.67
CA ASP A 138 19.12 2.29 8.59
C ASP A 138 18.01 2.96 7.76
N SER A 139 18.42 3.80 6.82
CA SER A 139 17.49 4.37 5.83
C SER A 139 16.97 3.27 4.90
N ILE A 140 15.65 3.06 4.89
CA ILE A 140 14.99 2.12 3.98
C ILE A 140 14.64 2.85 2.68
N TYR A 141 15.17 2.37 1.56
CA TYR A 141 14.85 2.89 0.23
C TYR A 141 13.86 1.98 -0.48
N THR A 142 12.87 2.58 -1.16
CA THR A 142 11.92 1.88 -2.04
C THR A 142 11.99 2.52 -3.42
N LEU A 143 12.32 1.72 -4.43
CA LEU A 143 12.33 2.14 -5.84
C LEU A 143 11.17 1.46 -6.56
N GLU A 144 10.31 2.26 -7.18
CA GLU A 144 9.20 1.77 -8.00
C GLU A 144 9.38 2.23 -9.45
N MET A 145 9.41 1.28 -10.38
CA MET A 145 9.48 1.54 -11.82
C MET A 145 8.19 1.04 -12.49
N CYS A 146 7.38 1.96 -13.00
CA CYS A 146 6.17 1.65 -13.76
C CYS A 146 6.41 1.85 -15.25
N MET A 147 6.39 0.73 -15.98
CA MET A 147 6.62 0.71 -17.44
C MET A 147 5.30 0.54 -18.18
N THR A 148 5.15 1.22 -19.32
CA THR A 148 3.96 1.12 -20.20
C THR A 148 4.43 0.97 -21.65
N GLY A 149 3.56 0.44 -22.52
CA GLY A 149 3.89 0.13 -23.92
C GLY A 149 4.40 -1.31 -24.12
N GLN A 150 4.86 -1.62 -25.33
CA GLN A 150 5.49 -2.92 -25.60
C GLN A 150 6.87 -2.96 -24.95
N ILE A 151 6.97 -3.65 -23.82
CA ILE A 151 8.25 -4.10 -23.29
C ILE A 151 8.67 -5.23 -24.24
N GLY A 152 9.67 -4.96 -25.08
CA GLY A 152 10.03 -5.84 -26.19
C GLY A 152 10.19 -7.29 -25.75
N ARG A 153 9.35 -8.17 -26.30
CA ARG A 153 9.69 -9.59 -26.33
C ARG A 153 10.79 -9.70 -27.38
N ALA A 154 12.04 -9.89 -26.94
CA ALA A 154 13.04 -10.42 -27.84
C ALA A 154 12.48 -11.75 -28.37
N HIS A 155 12.24 -11.81 -29.68
CA HIS A 155 12.01 -13.06 -30.37
C HIS A 155 13.25 -13.94 -30.26
#